data_AF-A0A348PKR9-F1
#
_entry.id   AF-A0A348PKR9-F1
#
_cell.length_a   1.000
_cell.length_b   1.000
_cell.length_c   1.000
_cell.angle_alpha   90.00
_cell.angle_beta   90.00
_cell.angle_gamma   90.00
#
_symmetry.space_group_name_H-M   'P 1'
#
loop_
_entity.id
_entity.type
_entity.pdbx_description
1 polymer ?
#
loop_
_entity_poly.entity_id
_entity_poly.type
_entity_poly.pdbx_seq_one_letter_code
_entity_poly.pdbx_strand_id
1 'polypeptide(L)'
;PLWYLQEVEGYRTDVRIVNLTLASTDWFIDMVKRQAYDGKPIKLSMEKDDYRQGTRDYLPIVERKKSDAYINVGELVNFVLDESKQEMFGQGQRMNYFPTRNFRVPVDSATVVSNGTISPGYEDRIVDAIEWTVTGQYILKSELVILDILANNNWERPLYFANTMPRDSYFGLENYMQHEGFTYRLVPYKVISDRNQFGYFGEVQTDVMYTNMMEEFSFGNMQDPSLFMDENNLRFVTNLRLNFSRLADALIKKGENERAEAVLEKCVEMTVNSNTPNDVTLIQITESYFEINRFDRGMEMSRLLGDNYLEFLRYYNSIDRKYSSSVNRDINQAYAVIQQLKNIGRKSNVDEMAEYIDPVLQEAETYYQNLVGGAQLQN
;
A
#
# COMPACT_ATOMS: atom_id res chain seq x y z
N PRO A 1 10.62 0.89 -13.33
CA PRO A 1 9.37 0.43 -13.99
C PRO A 1 8.55 1.56 -14.63
N LEU A 2 8.08 2.55 -13.86
CA LEU A 2 7.22 3.60 -14.42
C LEU A 2 7.92 4.49 -15.47
N TRP A 3 9.20 4.83 -15.25
CA TRP A 3 9.98 5.52 -16.29
C TRP A 3 10.23 4.66 -17.52
N TYR A 4 10.49 3.37 -17.36
CA TYR A 4 10.62 2.47 -18.52
C TYR A 4 9.34 2.49 -19.35
N LEU A 5 8.17 2.41 -18.71
CA LEU A 5 6.87 2.47 -19.39
C LEU A 5 6.68 3.79 -20.17
N GLN A 6 7.15 4.93 -19.64
CA GLN A 6 7.04 6.21 -20.34
C GLN A 6 8.09 6.38 -21.45
N GLU A 7 9.37 6.13 -21.13
CA GLU A 7 10.52 6.42 -21.99
C GLU A 7 10.68 5.39 -23.13
N VAL A 8 10.30 4.14 -22.89
CA VAL A 8 10.47 3.04 -23.87
C VAL A 8 9.14 2.64 -24.47
N GLU A 9 8.12 2.39 -23.66
CA GLU A 9 6.81 1.89 -24.14
C GLU A 9 5.86 3.01 -24.57
N GLY A 10 6.19 4.29 -24.32
CA GLY A 10 5.33 5.43 -24.65
C GLY A 10 3.98 5.42 -23.91
N TYR A 11 3.88 4.72 -22.78
CA TYR A 11 2.64 4.53 -22.05
C TYR A 11 2.42 5.63 -21.00
N ARG A 12 1.23 6.24 -21.00
CA ARG A 12 0.82 7.30 -20.05
C ARG A 12 1.85 8.43 -19.91
N THR A 13 2.32 8.94 -21.04
CA THR A 13 3.24 10.09 -21.14
C THR A 13 2.65 11.39 -20.61
N ASP A 14 1.34 11.43 -20.34
CA ASP A 14 0.61 12.52 -19.69
C ASP A 14 0.86 12.62 -18.16
N VAL A 15 1.36 11.55 -17.54
CA VAL A 15 1.59 11.47 -16.09
C VAL A 15 2.98 11.99 -15.72
N ARG A 16 3.09 12.62 -14.54
CA ARG A 16 4.38 12.99 -13.95
C ARG A 16 4.70 12.11 -12.75
N ILE A 17 5.83 11.42 -12.83
CA ILE A 17 6.32 10.55 -11.78
C ILE A 17 7.22 11.34 -10.83
N VAL A 18 6.91 11.30 -9.54
CA VAL A 18 7.73 11.86 -8.46
C VAL A 18 8.26 10.70 -7.63
N ASN A 19 9.58 10.50 -7.67
CA ASN A 19 10.25 9.52 -6.82
C ASN A 19 10.72 10.25 -5.56
N LEU A 20 10.12 9.92 -4.41
CA LEU A 20 10.40 10.61 -3.15
C LEU A 20 11.86 10.51 -2.70
N THR A 21 12.56 9.41 -3.02
CA THR A 21 13.98 9.28 -2.65
C THR A 21 14.89 10.19 -3.47
N LEU A 22 14.45 10.56 -4.67
CA LEU A 22 15.16 11.50 -5.55
C LEU A 22 14.66 12.94 -5.39
N ALA A 23 13.46 13.15 -4.84
CA ALA A 23 12.88 14.47 -4.57
C ALA A 23 13.64 15.29 -3.52
N SER A 24 14.71 14.75 -2.94
CA SER A 24 15.70 15.47 -2.12
C SER A 24 16.87 16.03 -2.95
N THR A 25 16.98 15.68 -4.23
CA THR A 25 18.07 16.10 -5.11
C THR A 25 17.64 17.25 -6.00
N ASP A 26 18.55 18.18 -6.23
CA ASP A 26 18.26 19.42 -6.92
C ASP A 26 17.97 19.22 -8.42
N TRP A 27 18.69 18.31 -9.07
CA TRP A 27 18.48 17.92 -10.46
C TRP A 27 17.11 17.26 -10.69
N PHE A 28 16.63 16.48 -9.71
CA PHE A 28 15.34 15.83 -9.82
C PHE A 28 14.20 16.83 -9.69
N ILE A 29 14.34 17.79 -8.78
CA ILE A 29 13.39 18.90 -8.63
C ILE A 29 13.36 19.73 -9.92
N ASP A 30 14.51 20.04 -10.52
CA ASP A 30 14.59 20.69 -11.84
C ASP A 30 13.84 19.89 -12.92
N MET A 31 13.95 18.56 -12.91
CA MET A 31 13.33 17.68 -13.88
C MET A 31 11.80 17.68 -13.76
N VAL A 32 11.23 17.65 -12.54
CA VAL A 32 9.77 17.68 -12.36
C VAL A 32 9.15 19.04 -12.65
N LYS A 33 9.92 20.13 -12.53
CA LYS A 33 9.52 21.50 -12.92
C LYS A 33 9.52 21.73 -14.44
N ARG A 34 10.03 20.80 -15.25
CA ARG A 34 10.05 20.91 -16.72
C ARG A 34 8.99 20.02 -17.34
N GLN A 35 8.48 20.40 -18.51
CA GLN A 35 7.61 19.52 -19.29
C GLN A 35 8.41 18.30 -19.76
N ALA A 36 7.79 17.13 -19.74
CA ALA A 36 8.34 15.90 -20.29
C ALA A 36 7.19 15.21 -21.02
N TYR A 37 7.37 15.01 -22.33
CA TYR A 37 6.32 14.51 -23.22
C TYR A 37 5.03 15.35 -23.08
N ASP A 38 3.89 14.68 -22.93
CA ASP A 38 2.57 15.29 -22.73
C ASP A 38 2.32 15.70 -21.27
N GLY A 39 3.19 15.26 -20.35
CA GLY A 39 3.12 15.55 -18.94
C GLY A 39 3.50 17.00 -18.63
N LYS A 40 2.49 17.80 -18.31
CA LYS A 40 2.66 19.21 -17.89
C LYS A 40 3.63 19.31 -16.69
N PRO A 41 4.44 20.39 -16.62
CA PRO A 41 5.28 20.69 -15.46
C PRO A 41 4.53 20.58 -14.13
N ILE A 42 5.22 20.12 -13.09
CA ILE A 42 4.72 20.25 -11.72
C ILE A 42 4.97 21.69 -11.28
N LYS A 43 3.89 22.38 -10.88
CA LYS A 43 3.97 23.75 -10.36
C LYS A 43 4.56 23.69 -8.95
N LEU A 44 5.69 24.35 -8.76
CA LEU A 44 6.38 24.51 -7.49
C LEU A 44 6.68 26.00 -7.30
N SER A 45 6.48 26.51 -6.08
CA SER A 45 6.85 27.87 -5.72
C SER A 45 8.34 28.02 -5.42
N MET A 46 9.02 26.93 -5.04
CA MET A 46 10.46 26.94 -4.75
C MET A 46 11.29 27.28 -5.99
N GLU A 47 12.28 28.17 -5.83
CA GLU A 47 13.29 28.49 -6.84
C GLU A 47 14.59 27.72 -6.63
N LYS A 48 15.52 27.74 -7.60
CA LYS A 48 16.71 26.87 -7.59
C LYS A 48 17.54 26.98 -6.31
N ASP A 49 17.66 28.18 -5.75
CA ASP A 49 18.38 28.41 -4.50
C ASP A 49 17.68 27.80 -3.28
N ASP A 50 16.38 27.52 -3.37
CA ASP A 50 15.62 26.94 -2.26
C ASP A 50 15.90 25.46 -2.03
N TYR A 51 16.32 24.75 -3.08
CA TYR A 51 16.47 23.29 -3.06
C TYR A 51 17.80 22.76 -3.60
N ARG A 52 18.76 23.63 -3.94
CA ARG A 52 20.13 23.23 -4.28
C ARG A 52 20.73 22.31 -3.21
N GLN A 53 21.72 21.52 -3.59
CA GLN A 53 22.35 20.54 -2.69
C GLN A 53 22.84 21.21 -1.40
N GLY A 54 22.51 20.63 -0.23
CA GLY A 54 22.86 21.19 1.09
C GLY A 54 21.86 22.20 1.66
N THR A 55 20.86 22.62 0.90
CA THR A 55 19.86 23.61 1.34
C THR A 55 18.55 22.93 1.71
N ARG A 56 18.02 23.19 2.92
CA ARG A 56 16.73 22.65 3.41
C ARG A 56 16.62 21.11 3.39
N ASP A 57 17.75 20.39 3.46
CA ASP A 57 17.76 18.92 3.55
C ASP A 57 17.12 18.41 4.85
N TYR A 58 17.13 19.24 5.89
CA TYR A 58 16.54 18.98 7.20
C TYR A 58 15.92 20.27 7.75
N LEU A 59 14.63 20.23 8.10
CA LEU A 59 13.87 21.37 8.59
C LEU A 59 13.23 21.00 9.95
N PRO A 60 13.76 21.49 11.08
CA PRO A 60 13.17 21.24 12.39
C PRO A 60 11.71 21.69 12.46
N ILE A 61 10.90 21.02 13.27
CA ILE A 61 9.58 21.50 13.68
C ILE A 61 9.75 22.19 15.05
N VAL A 62 9.44 23.49 15.14
CA VAL A 62 9.61 24.29 16.35
C VAL A 62 8.30 24.93 16.76
N GLU A 63 7.60 24.27 17.68
CA GLU A 63 6.31 24.71 18.23
C GLU A 63 6.51 25.54 19.50
N ARG A 64 6.73 26.85 19.35
CA ARG A 64 6.95 27.76 20.48
C ARG A 64 5.73 27.91 21.40
N LYS A 65 4.54 27.71 20.83
CA LYS A 65 3.26 27.70 21.56
C LYS A 65 2.48 26.50 21.07
N LYS A 66 1.92 25.73 22.02
CA LYS A 66 0.97 24.67 21.67
C LYS A 66 -0.25 25.31 21.02
N SER A 67 -0.58 24.86 19.81
CA SER A 67 -1.73 25.32 19.05
C SER A 67 -2.36 24.13 18.35
N ASP A 68 -3.68 23.98 18.49
CA ASP A 68 -4.44 22.97 17.77
C ASP A 68 -4.91 23.48 16.39
N ALA A 69 -4.52 24.69 16.00
CA ALA A 69 -4.87 25.28 14.71
C ALA A 69 -4.05 24.65 13.57
N TYR A 70 -4.75 24.24 12.51
CA TYR A 70 -4.16 23.81 11.25
C TYR A 70 -3.85 25.03 10.36
N ILE A 71 -2.64 25.08 9.81
CA ILE A 71 -2.18 26.20 8.96
C ILE A 71 -2.09 25.75 7.50
N ASN A 72 -2.49 26.64 6.59
CA ASN A 72 -2.47 26.35 5.15
C ASN A 72 -1.04 26.02 4.70
N VAL A 73 -0.86 24.91 3.99
CA VAL A 73 0.46 24.50 3.50
C VAL A 73 1.15 25.56 2.64
N GLY A 74 0.41 26.37 1.88
CA GLY A 74 0.99 27.46 1.11
C GLY A 74 1.59 28.55 1.99
N GLU A 75 0.96 28.87 3.12
CA GLU A 75 1.52 29.80 4.11
C GLU A 75 2.77 29.24 4.77
N LEU A 76 2.78 27.93 5.06
CA LEU A 76 3.91 27.25 5.67
C LEU A 76 5.11 27.15 4.73
N VAL A 77 4.87 26.82 3.45
CA VAL A 77 5.92 26.84 2.42
C VAL A 77 6.51 28.24 2.31
N ASN A 78 5.68 29.28 2.15
CA ASN A 78 6.16 30.67 2.10
C ASN A 78 6.98 31.06 3.35
N PHE A 79 6.54 30.64 4.55
CA PHE A 79 7.28 30.88 5.79
C PHE A 79 8.66 30.20 5.78
N VAL A 80 8.72 28.94 5.36
CA VAL A 80 9.96 28.14 5.32
C VAL A 80 10.93 28.66 4.25
N LEU A 81 10.42 29.23 3.15
CA LEU A 81 11.26 29.82 2.11
C LEU A 81 11.80 31.20 2.49
N ASP A 82 11.16 31.93 3.40
CA ASP A 82 11.63 33.23 3.87
C ASP A 82 12.87 33.12 4.78
N GLU A 83 14.04 33.47 4.24
CA GLU A 83 15.33 33.50 4.96
C GLU A 83 15.32 34.41 6.20
N SER A 84 14.43 35.42 6.25
CA SER A 84 14.30 36.30 7.43
C SER A 84 13.63 35.61 8.63
N LYS A 85 12.97 34.47 8.40
CA LYS A 85 12.31 33.65 9.43
C LYS A 85 13.20 32.57 10.04
N GLN A 86 14.46 32.46 9.60
CA GLN A 86 15.39 31.48 10.17
C GLN A 86 15.59 31.66 11.68
N GLU A 87 15.82 30.55 12.36
CA GLU A 87 16.17 30.53 13.78
C GLU A 87 17.57 30.04 14.04
N MET A 88 18.13 30.49 15.17
CA MET A 88 19.43 30.04 15.65
C MET A 88 19.26 28.72 16.39
N PHE A 89 19.90 27.67 15.88
CA PHE A 89 20.02 26.38 16.53
C PHE A 89 21.42 26.24 17.16
N GLY A 90 21.68 25.08 17.78
CA GLY A 90 22.95 24.80 18.44
C GLY A 90 24.17 25.11 17.57
N GLN A 91 25.29 25.48 18.20
CA GLN A 91 26.55 25.85 17.53
C GLN A 91 26.47 27.07 16.59
N GLY A 92 25.42 27.90 16.69
CA GLY A 92 25.30 29.13 15.91
C GLY A 92 24.81 28.90 14.48
N GLN A 93 24.27 27.72 14.17
CA GLN A 93 23.71 27.42 12.86
C GLN A 93 22.33 28.08 12.73
N ARG A 94 22.14 28.93 11.72
CA ARG A 94 20.81 29.42 11.33
C ARG A 94 20.15 28.42 10.39
N MET A 95 18.89 28.08 10.68
CA MET A 95 18.12 27.15 9.86
C MET A 95 16.68 27.62 9.69
N ASN A 96 16.10 27.36 8.52
CA ASN A 96 14.66 27.42 8.31
C ASN A 96 13.99 26.27 9.07
N TYR A 97 12.75 26.46 9.47
CA TYR A 97 12.03 25.52 10.32
C TYR A 97 10.52 25.64 10.06
N PHE A 98 9.77 24.60 10.44
CA PHE A 98 8.31 24.65 10.43
C PHE A 98 7.77 25.07 11.80
N PRO A 99 6.87 26.07 11.88
CA PRO A 99 6.38 26.61 13.15
C PRO A 99 5.27 25.75 13.80
N THR A 100 4.76 24.75 13.09
CA THR A 100 3.69 23.85 13.50
C THR A 100 3.83 22.50 12.78
N ARG A 101 3.18 21.47 13.31
CA ARG A 101 2.98 20.16 12.65
C ARG A 101 1.56 19.95 12.11
N ASN A 102 0.67 20.92 12.30
CA ASN A 102 -0.74 20.82 11.94
C ASN A 102 -0.98 21.54 10.61
N PHE A 103 -1.19 20.75 9.55
CA PHE A 103 -1.26 21.22 8.16
C PHE A 103 -2.67 21.10 7.60
N ARG A 104 -3.03 22.04 6.73
CA ARG A 104 -4.25 21.94 5.94
C ARG A 104 -4.08 22.36 4.48
N VAL A 105 -4.88 21.76 3.61
CA VAL A 105 -5.08 22.19 2.22
C VAL A 105 -6.56 22.49 2.05
N PRO A 106 -6.96 23.73 1.69
CA PRO A 106 -8.35 24.05 1.44
C PRO A 106 -8.88 23.27 0.23
N VAL A 107 -10.17 22.97 0.27
CA VAL A 107 -10.87 22.29 -0.81
C VAL A 107 -11.84 23.28 -1.42
N ASP A 108 -11.72 23.50 -2.72
CA ASP A 108 -12.76 24.16 -3.50
C ASP A 108 -13.74 23.10 -3.99
N SER A 109 -14.90 23.01 -3.31
CA SER A 109 -15.95 22.03 -3.63
C SER A 109 -16.43 22.16 -5.08
N ALA A 110 -16.51 23.37 -5.62
CA ALA A 110 -16.93 23.59 -7.01
C ALA A 110 -15.90 22.98 -8.00
N THR A 111 -14.61 23.18 -7.74
CA THR A 111 -13.53 22.62 -8.57
C THR A 111 -13.53 21.09 -8.51
N VAL A 112 -13.55 20.49 -7.31
CA VAL A 112 -13.41 19.02 -7.17
C VAL A 112 -14.64 18.24 -7.67
N VAL A 113 -15.82 18.86 -7.65
CA VAL A 113 -17.04 18.29 -8.27
C VAL A 113 -17.00 18.44 -9.79
N SER A 114 -16.63 19.62 -10.31
CA SER A 114 -16.69 19.87 -11.76
C SER A 114 -15.61 19.14 -12.57
N ASN A 115 -14.46 18.82 -11.98
CA ASN A 115 -13.33 18.22 -12.68
C ASN A 115 -13.19 16.70 -12.50
N GLY A 116 -14.17 16.03 -11.86
CA GLY A 116 -14.13 14.58 -11.63
C GLY A 116 -13.10 14.14 -10.59
N THR A 117 -12.69 15.03 -9.68
CA THR A 117 -11.90 14.64 -8.50
C THR A 117 -12.70 13.71 -7.60
N ILE A 118 -14.00 13.95 -7.51
CA ILE A 118 -14.96 13.16 -6.73
C ILE A 118 -15.78 12.25 -7.63
N SER A 119 -15.95 10.99 -7.21
CA SER A 119 -16.87 10.05 -7.86
C SER A 119 -18.33 10.43 -7.53
N PRO A 120 -19.29 10.21 -8.44
CA PRO A 120 -20.70 10.45 -8.15
C PRO A 120 -21.16 9.74 -6.87
N GLY A 121 -21.93 10.44 -6.03
CA GLY A 121 -22.44 9.92 -4.75
C GLY A 121 -21.53 10.18 -3.54
N TYR A 122 -20.37 10.81 -3.74
CA TYR A 122 -19.43 11.19 -2.66
C TYR A 122 -19.44 12.69 -2.36
N GLU A 123 -20.30 13.48 -3.02
CA GLU A 123 -20.34 14.93 -2.91
C GLU A 123 -20.63 15.41 -1.48
N ASP A 124 -21.52 14.71 -0.76
CA ASP A 124 -21.89 15.04 0.63
C ASP A 124 -20.75 14.78 1.64
N ARG A 125 -19.66 14.12 1.22
CA ARG A 125 -18.51 13.82 2.08
C ARG A 125 -17.40 14.86 1.97
N ILE A 126 -17.48 15.78 1.00
CA ILE A 126 -16.45 16.77 0.74
C ILE A 126 -16.23 17.63 2.00
N VAL A 127 -14.98 17.73 2.43
CA VAL A 127 -14.58 18.59 3.56
C VAL A 127 -14.14 19.96 3.06
N ASP A 128 -14.28 21.00 3.89
CA ASP A 128 -13.80 22.36 3.56
C ASP A 128 -12.27 22.44 3.39
N ALA A 129 -11.55 21.56 4.08
CA ALA A 129 -10.11 21.38 3.95
C ALA A 129 -9.74 19.97 4.38
N ILE A 130 -8.72 19.39 3.73
CA ILE A 130 -8.02 18.25 4.30
C ILE A 130 -7.09 18.76 5.39
N GLU A 131 -7.17 18.17 6.57
CA GLU A 131 -6.41 18.55 7.76
C GLU A 131 -5.70 17.33 8.34
N TRP A 132 -4.39 17.46 8.58
CA TRP A 132 -3.57 16.38 9.11
C TRP A 132 -2.42 16.90 9.97
N THR A 133 -1.91 16.00 10.83
CA THR A 133 -0.79 16.28 11.72
C THR A 133 0.37 15.38 11.36
N VAL A 134 1.55 15.96 11.11
CA VAL A 134 2.76 15.18 10.84
C VAL A 134 3.44 14.73 12.14
N THR A 135 4.00 13.53 12.10
CA THR A 135 4.76 12.95 13.21
C THR A 135 6.25 13.29 13.09
N GLY A 136 7.04 13.06 14.14
CA GLY A 136 8.47 13.36 14.14
C GLY A 136 8.81 14.79 14.62
N GLN A 137 10.09 15.16 14.43
CA GLN A 137 10.70 16.39 14.94
C GLN A 137 11.22 17.31 13.81
N TYR A 138 11.12 16.85 12.56
CA TYR A 138 11.64 17.56 11.39
C TYR A 138 10.91 17.12 10.13
N ILE A 139 11.10 17.89 9.08
CA ILE A 139 10.61 17.67 7.73
C ILE A 139 11.81 17.65 6.79
N LEU A 140 11.86 16.68 5.89
CA LEU A 140 12.91 16.54 4.88
C LEU A 140 12.57 17.32 3.62
N LYS A 141 13.59 17.64 2.81
CA LYS A 141 13.38 18.34 1.53
C LYS A 141 12.36 17.64 0.62
N SER A 142 12.39 16.31 0.54
CA SER A 142 11.44 15.54 -0.25
C SER A 142 9.99 15.75 0.20
N GLU A 143 9.77 15.96 1.49
CA GLU A 143 8.46 16.24 2.07
C GLU A 143 8.06 17.71 1.87
N LEU A 144 9.03 18.63 1.92
CA LEU A 144 8.81 20.03 1.51
C LEU A 144 8.37 20.11 0.04
N VAL A 145 8.94 19.29 -0.85
CA VAL A 145 8.47 19.20 -2.25
C VAL A 145 7.01 18.74 -2.30
N ILE A 146 6.60 17.74 -1.52
CA ILE A 146 5.19 17.30 -1.46
C ILE A 146 4.29 18.45 -0.99
N LEU A 147 4.69 19.16 0.07
CA LEU A 147 3.96 20.32 0.57
C LEU A 147 3.80 21.43 -0.47
N ASP A 148 4.86 21.72 -1.23
CA ASP A 148 4.83 22.72 -2.29
C ASP A 148 3.97 22.28 -3.49
N ILE A 149 3.96 20.97 -3.82
CA ILE A 149 2.99 20.40 -4.78
C ILE A 149 1.57 20.62 -4.29
N LEU A 150 1.27 20.28 -3.04
CA LEU A 150 -0.07 20.43 -2.46
C LEU A 150 -0.51 21.90 -2.44
N ALA A 151 0.42 22.81 -2.14
CA ALA A 151 0.18 24.26 -2.12
C ALA A 151 -0.16 24.84 -3.51
N ASN A 152 0.34 24.23 -4.60
CA ASN A 152 0.23 24.79 -5.95
C ASN A 152 -0.66 23.95 -6.90
N ASN A 153 -1.12 22.78 -6.47
CA ASN A 153 -1.93 21.90 -7.32
C ASN A 153 -3.38 22.41 -7.50
N ASN A 154 -3.95 23.08 -6.48
CA ASN A 154 -5.33 23.60 -6.49
C ASN A 154 -6.39 22.58 -6.95
N TRP A 155 -6.17 21.29 -6.67
CA TRP A 155 -6.99 20.17 -7.17
C TRP A 155 -7.12 20.09 -8.70
N GLU A 156 -6.26 20.77 -9.47
CA GLU A 156 -6.26 20.73 -10.94
C GLU A 156 -5.81 19.38 -11.49
N ARG A 157 -4.94 18.67 -10.75
CA ARG A 157 -4.41 17.35 -11.12
C ARG A 157 -4.64 16.34 -10.00
N PRO A 158 -5.12 15.14 -10.30
CA PRO A 158 -5.15 14.04 -9.33
C PRO A 158 -3.75 13.70 -8.83
N LEU A 159 -3.62 13.48 -7.52
CA LEU A 159 -2.37 13.04 -6.88
C LEU A 159 -2.52 11.58 -6.46
N TYR A 160 -1.58 10.74 -6.89
CA TYR A 160 -1.54 9.32 -6.59
C TYR A 160 -0.22 8.93 -5.91
N PHE A 161 -0.31 8.00 -4.96
CA PHE A 161 0.79 7.41 -4.23
C PHE A 161 0.81 5.90 -4.50
N ALA A 162 1.99 5.30 -4.63
CA ALA A 162 2.08 3.85 -4.77
C ALA A 162 1.67 3.16 -3.45
N ASN A 163 0.90 2.09 -3.52
CA ASN A 163 0.37 1.41 -2.33
C ASN A 163 1.41 0.57 -1.56
N THR A 164 2.63 0.41 -2.09
CA THR A 164 3.72 -0.36 -1.49
C THR A 164 4.69 0.49 -0.68
N MET A 165 4.42 1.78 -0.52
CA MET A 165 5.31 2.67 0.22
C MET A 165 5.17 2.45 1.74
N PRO A 166 6.25 2.63 2.52
CA PRO A 166 6.17 2.66 3.98
C PRO A 166 5.16 3.72 4.43
N ARG A 167 4.49 3.48 5.57
CA ARG A 167 3.41 4.35 6.07
C ARG A 167 3.85 5.82 6.22
N ASP A 168 5.07 6.06 6.71
CA ASP A 168 5.59 7.42 6.88
C ASP A 168 5.70 8.20 5.55
N SER A 169 5.84 7.50 4.42
CA SER A 169 5.94 8.13 3.10
C SER A 169 4.62 8.71 2.57
N TYR A 170 3.49 8.48 3.25
CA TYR A 170 2.20 9.12 2.94
C TYR A 170 2.00 10.42 3.72
N PHE A 171 2.95 10.78 4.58
CA PHE A 171 3.06 12.11 5.20
C PHE A 171 1.82 12.55 6.00
N GLY A 172 1.17 11.61 6.69
CA GLY A 172 -0.01 11.89 7.54
C GLY A 172 -1.34 12.00 6.78
N LEU A 173 -1.33 11.80 5.45
CA LEU A 173 -2.50 11.94 4.60
C LEU A 173 -3.37 10.67 4.52
N GLU A 174 -3.08 9.62 5.28
CA GLU A 174 -3.74 8.31 5.19
C GLU A 174 -5.26 8.38 5.34
N ASN A 175 -5.77 9.36 6.10
CA ASN A 175 -7.20 9.61 6.30
C ASN A 175 -7.92 10.17 5.06
N TYR A 176 -7.20 10.46 3.99
CA TYR A 176 -7.70 11.04 2.74
C TYR A 176 -7.26 10.21 1.52
N MET A 177 -6.96 8.92 1.71
CA MET A 177 -6.41 8.04 0.68
C MET A 177 -7.45 7.03 0.21
N GLN A 178 -7.93 7.20 -1.03
CA GLN A 178 -8.79 6.25 -1.71
C GLN A 178 -7.96 5.22 -2.46
N HIS A 179 -8.25 3.93 -2.30
CA HIS A 179 -7.54 2.83 -2.94
C HIS A 179 -8.17 2.48 -4.29
N GLU A 180 -7.36 2.48 -5.34
CA GLU A 180 -7.80 2.29 -6.74
C GLU A 180 -6.93 1.26 -7.49
N GLY A 181 -6.48 0.19 -6.82
CA GLY A 181 -5.56 -0.81 -7.37
C GLY A 181 -4.15 -0.64 -6.81
N PHE A 182 -3.13 -0.48 -7.66
CA PHE A 182 -1.74 -0.35 -7.19
C PHE A 182 -1.40 1.02 -6.59
N THR A 183 -2.40 1.90 -6.48
CA THR A 183 -2.22 3.28 -6.04
C THR A 183 -3.31 3.72 -5.07
N TYR A 184 -2.93 4.68 -4.23
CA TYR A 184 -3.82 5.50 -3.45
C TYR A 184 -4.00 6.87 -4.11
N ARG A 185 -5.23 7.30 -4.32
CA ARG A 185 -5.59 8.64 -4.75
C ARG A 185 -5.84 9.53 -3.53
N LEU A 186 -5.26 10.72 -3.50
CA LEU A 186 -5.62 11.74 -2.52
C LEU A 186 -7.00 12.32 -2.88
N VAL A 187 -7.94 12.27 -1.93
CA VAL A 187 -9.33 12.71 -2.10
C VAL A 187 -9.74 13.75 -1.05
N PRO A 188 -10.62 14.71 -1.37
CA PRO A 188 -11.03 15.78 -0.45
C PRO A 188 -12.16 15.36 0.50
N TYR A 189 -12.09 14.15 1.04
CA TYR A 189 -13.00 13.66 2.08
C TYR A 189 -12.30 12.63 2.98
N LYS A 190 -12.80 12.49 4.20
CA LYS A 190 -12.28 11.46 5.11
C LYS A 190 -12.74 10.09 4.65
N VAL A 191 -11.77 9.21 4.38
CA VAL A 191 -12.01 7.84 3.95
C VAL A 191 -12.48 6.97 5.12
N ILE A 192 -13.36 6.02 4.85
CA ILE A 192 -13.84 5.08 5.85
C ILE A 192 -12.87 3.89 5.89
N SER A 193 -12.20 3.69 7.02
CA SER A 193 -11.29 2.54 7.18
C SER A 193 -12.06 1.24 6.99
N ASP A 194 -11.58 0.42 6.06
CA ASP A 194 -12.05 -0.94 5.80
C ASP A 194 -11.58 -1.97 6.84
N ARG A 195 -10.83 -1.52 7.87
CA ARG A 195 -10.19 -2.35 8.90
C ARG A 195 -9.35 -3.49 8.31
N ASN A 196 -8.71 -3.25 7.17
CA ASN A 196 -7.87 -4.25 6.51
C ASN A 196 -6.74 -4.75 7.44
N GLN A 197 -6.55 -6.06 7.48
CA GLN A 197 -5.62 -6.72 8.41
C GLN A 197 -4.17 -6.77 7.89
N PHE A 198 -3.92 -6.40 6.63
CA PHE A 198 -2.61 -6.48 5.97
C PHE A 198 -1.86 -5.15 5.97
N GLY A 199 -2.25 -4.22 6.85
CA GLY A 199 -1.55 -2.94 7.04
C GLY A 199 -1.87 -1.85 6.01
N TYR A 200 -2.72 -2.16 5.02
CA TYR A 200 -3.33 -1.15 4.16
C TYR A 200 -4.23 -0.21 4.97
N PHE A 201 -4.39 1.01 4.47
CA PHE A 201 -5.32 2.01 5.00
C PHE A 201 -6.17 2.56 3.86
N GLY A 202 -7.06 3.50 4.16
CA GLY A 202 -7.94 4.09 3.15
C GLY A 202 -9.25 3.35 2.95
N GLU A 203 -9.95 3.70 1.87
CA GLU A 203 -11.22 3.13 1.42
C GLU A 203 -11.10 2.67 -0.04
N VAL A 204 -11.62 1.49 -0.37
CA VAL A 204 -11.62 0.97 -1.74
C VAL A 204 -12.70 1.67 -2.58
N GLN A 205 -12.31 2.28 -3.70
CA GLN A 205 -13.28 2.66 -4.73
C GLN A 205 -13.55 1.43 -5.60
N THR A 206 -14.63 0.71 -5.29
CA THR A 206 -14.89 -0.61 -5.89
C THR A 206 -15.06 -0.55 -7.41
N ASP A 207 -15.71 0.48 -7.97
CA ASP A 207 -15.98 0.53 -9.40
C ASP A 207 -14.74 0.90 -10.21
N VAL A 208 -13.99 1.89 -9.74
CA VAL A 208 -12.71 2.28 -10.35
C VAL A 208 -11.69 1.15 -10.22
N MET A 209 -11.54 0.58 -9.03
CA MET A 209 -10.59 -0.51 -8.81
C MET A 209 -10.98 -1.78 -9.58
N TYR A 210 -12.28 -2.10 -9.68
CA TYR A 210 -12.76 -3.21 -10.50
C TYR A 210 -12.41 -2.99 -11.97
N THR A 211 -12.74 -1.83 -12.54
CA THR A 211 -12.39 -1.49 -13.93
C THR A 211 -10.87 -1.60 -14.15
N ASN A 212 -10.09 -0.96 -13.27
CA ASN A 212 -8.63 -0.98 -13.35
C ASN A 212 -8.06 -2.40 -13.34
N MET A 213 -8.53 -3.26 -12.43
CA MET A 213 -7.95 -4.60 -12.25
C MET A 213 -8.51 -5.65 -13.22
N MET A 214 -9.78 -5.54 -13.61
CA MET A 214 -10.46 -6.56 -14.39
C MET A 214 -10.39 -6.30 -15.89
N GLU A 215 -10.26 -5.03 -16.30
CA GLU A 215 -10.40 -4.60 -17.69
C GLU A 215 -9.12 -3.94 -18.22
N GLU A 216 -8.49 -3.07 -17.44
CA GLU A 216 -7.38 -2.22 -17.92
C GLU A 216 -5.98 -2.80 -17.64
N PHE A 217 -5.78 -3.49 -16.52
CA PHE A 217 -4.45 -3.92 -16.10
C PHE A 217 -3.94 -5.13 -16.89
N SER A 218 -2.69 -5.04 -17.38
CA SER A 218 -1.98 -6.17 -17.98
C SER A 218 -1.12 -6.90 -16.94
N PHE A 219 -1.48 -8.15 -16.66
CA PHE A 219 -0.79 -9.00 -15.68
C PHE A 219 0.46 -9.69 -16.24
N GLY A 220 0.81 -9.44 -17.50
CA GLY A 220 1.91 -10.12 -18.18
C GLY A 220 1.66 -11.62 -18.37
N ASN A 221 2.74 -12.40 -18.35
CA ASN A 221 2.78 -13.80 -18.76
C ASN A 221 3.22 -14.74 -17.62
N MET A 222 2.90 -14.41 -16.36
CA MET A 222 3.33 -15.19 -15.19
C MET A 222 2.84 -16.65 -15.17
N GLN A 223 1.82 -16.99 -15.96
CA GLN A 223 1.32 -18.36 -16.12
C GLN A 223 2.19 -19.24 -17.04
N ASP A 224 3.11 -18.66 -17.83
CA ASP A 224 3.94 -19.42 -18.78
C ASP A 224 5.01 -20.23 -18.03
N PRO A 225 4.92 -21.57 -17.98
CA PRO A 225 5.84 -22.40 -17.18
C PRO A 225 7.29 -22.39 -17.69
N SER A 226 7.56 -21.81 -18.86
CA SER A 226 8.92 -21.62 -19.38
C SER A 226 9.61 -20.36 -18.84
N LEU A 227 8.86 -19.46 -18.21
CA LEU A 227 9.36 -18.21 -17.66
C LEU A 227 10.00 -18.42 -16.29
N PHE A 228 11.24 -17.95 -16.12
CA PHE A 228 11.86 -17.86 -14.80
C PHE A 228 11.38 -16.58 -14.09
N MET A 229 10.75 -16.74 -12.93
CA MET A 229 10.32 -15.64 -12.07
C MET A 229 11.36 -15.45 -10.96
N ASP A 230 12.03 -14.30 -10.93
CA ASP A 230 12.97 -13.98 -9.86
C ASP A 230 12.24 -13.54 -8.57
N GLU A 231 12.97 -13.36 -7.47
CA GLU A 231 12.39 -12.93 -6.18
C GLU A 231 11.60 -11.61 -6.29
N ASN A 232 12.04 -10.68 -7.14
CA ASN A 232 11.35 -9.41 -7.32
C ASN A 232 10.01 -9.61 -8.05
N ASN A 233 9.98 -10.48 -9.07
CA ASN A 233 8.75 -10.84 -9.76
C ASN A 233 7.75 -11.52 -8.82
N LEU A 234 8.22 -12.45 -7.99
CA LEU A 234 7.37 -13.16 -7.02
C LEU A 234 6.76 -12.22 -5.99
N ARG A 235 7.48 -11.19 -5.55
CA ARG A 235 6.94 -10.15 -4.65
C ARG A 235 5.78 -9.36 -5.26
N PHE A 236 5.73 -9.19 -6.58
CA PHE A 236 4.59 -8.56 -7.22
C PHE A 236 3.33 -9.43 -7.15
N VAL A 237 3.47 -10.75 -7.19
CA VAL A 237 2.34 -11.69 -7.04
C VAL A 237 1.64 -11.49 -5.70
N THR A 238 2.41 -11.31 -4.62
CA THR A 238 1.86 -10.94 -3.30
C THR A 238 1.02 -9.66 -3.38
N ASN A 239 1.53 -8.60 -3.99
CA ASN A 239 0.77 -7.35 -4.11
C ASN A 239 -0.49 -7.52 -4.98
N LEU A 240 -0.41 -8.28 -6.08
CA LEU A 240 -1.58 -8.60 -6.91
C LEU A 240 -2.69 -9.24 -6.07
N ARG A 241 -2.36 -10.34 -5.39
CA ARG A 241 -3.31 -11.09 -4.55
C ARG A 241 -3.93 -10.20 -3.47
N LEU A 242 -3.12 -9.39 -2.78
CA LEU A 242 -3.62 -8.49 -1.75
C LEU A 242 -4.61 -7.44 -2.29
N ASN A 243 -4.36 -6.89 -3.49
CA ASN A 243 -5.31 -5.96 -4.11
C ASN A 243 -6.60 -6.67 -4.52
N PHE A 244 -6.51 -7.86 -5.13
CA PHE A 244 -7.69 -8.65 -5.48
C PHE A 244 -8.52 -9.02 -4.25
N SER A 245 -7.88 -9.55 -3.20
CA SER A 245 -8.56 -9.91 -1.95
C SER A 245 -9.26 -8.72 -1.31
N ARG A 246 -8.60 -7.55 -1.32
CA ARG A 246 -9.17 -6.32 -0.76
C ARG A 246 -10.36 -5.79 -1.56
N LEU A 247 -10.30 -5.87 -2.90
CA LEU A 247 -11.43 -5.53 -3.75
C LEU A 247 -12.61 -6.50 -3.54
N ALA A 248 -12.34 -7.81 -3.48
CA ALA A 248 -13.36 -8.83 -3.24
C ALA A 248 -14.05 -8.61 -1.89
N ASP A 249 -13.30 -8.41 -0.80
CA ASP A 249 -13.84 -8.11 0.54
C ASP A 249 -14.72 -6.84 0.53
N ALA A 250 -14.30 -5.78 -0.17
CA ALA A 250 -15.10 -4.56 -0.30
C ALA A 250 -16.42 -4.79 -1.07
N LEU A 251 -16.41 -5.61 -2.12
CA LEU A 251 -17.61 -5.99 -2.88
C LEU A 251 -18.55 -6.89 -2.05
N ILE A 252 -18.01 -7.86 -1.32
CA ILE A 252 -18.77 -8.74 -0.41
C ILE A 252 -19.48 -7.91 0.66
N LYS A 253 -18.79 -6.94 1.27
CA LYS A 253 -19.39 -6.02 2.25
C LYS A 253 -20.51 -5.15 1.68
N LYS A 254 -20.53 -4.92 0.36
CA LYS A 254 -21.62 -4.25 -0.37
C LYS A 254 -22.74 -5.20 -0.81
N GLY A 255 -22.56 -6.52 -0.65
CA GLY A 255 -23.49 -7.55 -1.11
C GLY A 255 -23.36 -7.87 -2.61
N GLU A 256 -22.29 -7.41 -3.27
CA GLU A 256 -22.06 -7.58 -4.71
C GLU A 256 -21.29 -8.87 -5.00
N ASN A 257 -21.85 -10.00 -4.55
CA ASN A 257 -21.15 -11.30 -4.54
C ASN A 257 -20.76 -11.80 -5.94
N GLU A 258 -21.56 -11.55 -6.98
CA GLU A 258 -21.21 -11.96 -8.36
C GLU A 258 -19.94 -11.25 -8.86
N ARG A 259 -19.80 -9.95 -8.56
CA ARG A 259 -18.59 -9.18 -8.90
C ARG A 259 -17.41 -9.63 -8.05
N ALA A 260 -17.64 -9.91 -6.75
CA ALA A 260 -16.60 -10.43 -5.88
C ALA A 260 -16.07 -11.78 -6.38
N GLU A 261 -16.96 -12.68 -6.80
CA GLU A 261 -16.60 -13.97 -7.39
C GLU A 261 -15.73 -13.80 -8.63
N ALA A 262 -16.12 -12.92 -9.56
CA ALA A 262 -15.32 -12.64 -10.76
C ALA A 262 -13.90 -12.15 -10.40
N VAL A 263 -13.78 -11.29 -9.39
CA VAL A 263 -12.49 -10.78 -8.88
C VAL A 263 -11.64 -11.91 -8.29
N LEU A 264 -12.24 -12.79 -7.49
CA LEU A 264 -11.56 -13.95 -6.90
C LEU A 264 -11.09 -14.93 -7.97
N GLU A 265 -11.95 -15.24 -8.96
CA GLU A 265 -11.60 -16.15 -10.06
C GLU A 265 -10.46 -15.56 -10.91
N LYS A 266 -10.48 -14.25 -11.18
CA LYS A 266 -9.39 -13.58 -11.90
C LYS A 266 -8.07 -13.64 -11.11
N CYS A 267 -8.14 -13.46 -9.79
CA CYS A 267 -6.97 -13.59 -8.92
C CYS A 267 -6.36 -15.00 -9.02
N VAL A 268 -7.20 -16.04 -8.91
CA VAL A 268 -6.75 -17.44 -8.99
C VAL A 268 -6.19 -17.75 -10.38
N GLU A 269 -6.92 -17.39 -11.44
CA GLU A 269 -6.48 -17.54 -12.82
C GLU A 269 -5.07 -16.97 -13.00
N MET A 270 -4.86 -15.70 -12.66
CA MET A 270 -3.58 -15.02 -12.93
C MET A 270 -2.46 -15.48 -12.00
N THR A 271 -2.76 -15.78 -10.74
CA THR A 271 -1.73 -15.88 -9.70
C THR A 271 -1.55 -17.27 -9.11
N VAL A 272 -2.36 -18.27 -9.45
CA VAL A 272 -2.21 -19.64 -8.93
C VAL A 272 -1.78 -20.55 -10.07
N ASN A 273 -0.46 -20.70 -10.21
CA ASN A 273 0.17 -21.52 -11.23
C ASN A 273 1.55 -22.02 -10.77
N SER A 274 2.23 -22.80 -11.61
CA SER A 274 3.52 -23.43 -11.29
C SER A 274 4.68 -22.47 -11.07
N ASN A 275 4.59 -21.21 -11.52
CA ASN A 275 5.65 -20.21 -11.36
C ASN A 275 5.47 -19.34 -10.12
N THR A 276 4.36 -19.48 -9.42
CA THR A 276 3.98 -18.63 -8.29
C THR A 276 3.89 -19.45 -7.01
N PRO A 277 4.32 -18.91 -5.86
CA PRO A 277 4.23 -19.61 -4.59
C PRO A 277 2.77 -19.78 -4.13
N ASN A 278 2.44 -20.95 -3.60
CA ASN A 278 1.18 -21.19 -2.89
C ASN A 278 1.33 -20.76 -1.42
N ASP A 279 1.34 -19.44 -1.18
CA ASP A 279 1.66 -18.86 0.12
C ASP A 279 0.44 -18.30 0.86
N VAL A 280 0.69 -17.82 2.08
CA VAL A 280 -0.27 -17.25 3.05
C VAL A 280 -1.19 -16.17 2.46
N THR A 281 -0.80 -15.50 1.38
CA THR A 281 -1.61 -14.45 0.75
C THR A 281 -2.91 -14.99 0.15
N LEU A 282 -2.98 -16.29 -0.14
CA LEU A 282 -4.21 -16.95 -0.61
C LEU A 282 -5.23 -17.22 0.50
N ILE A 283 -4.89 -17.09 1.79
CA ILE A 283 -5.85 -17.31 2.89
C ILE A 283 -7.07 -16.40 2.74
N GLN A 284 -6.86 -15.12 2.42
CA GLN A 284 -7.98 -14.19 2.30
C GLN A 284 -8.86 -14.52 1.08
N ILE A 285 -8.25 -14.95 -0.03
CA ILE A 285 -8.98 -15.45 -1.21
C ILE A 285 -9.83 -16.67 -0.82
N THR A 286 -9.24 -17.61 -0.07
CA THR A 286 -9.93 -18.80 0.44
C THR A 286 -11.13 -18.42 1.33
N GLU A 287 -10.93 -17.56 2.33
CA GLU A 287 -12.00 -17.11 3.23
C GLU A 287 -13.12 -16.42 2.44
N SER A 288 -12.79 -15.54 1.49
CA SER A 288 -13.78 -14.86 0.66
C SER A 288 -14.60 -15.80 -0.21
N TYR A 289 -14.04 -16.89 -0.74
CA TYR A 289 -14.84 -17.91 -1.45
C TYR A 289 -15.89 -18.54 -0.54
N PHE A 290 -15.55 -18.85 0.71
CA PHE A 290 -16.52 -19.37 1.67
C PHE A 290 -17.58 -18.32 2.05
N GLU A 291 -17.21 -17.05 2.21
CA GLU A 291 -18.14 -15.95 2.53
C GLU A 291 -19.23 -15.75 1.46
N ILE A 292 -18.90 -16.00 0.19
CA ILE A 292 -19.86 -15.93 -0.92
C ILE A 292 -20.54 -17.27 -1.23
N ASN A 293 -20.36 -18.29 -0.38
CA ASN A 293 -20.90 -19.65 -0.54
C ASN A 293 -20.38 -20.43 -1.76
N ARG A 294 -19.20 -20.09 -2.29
CA ARG A 294 -18.47 -20.87 -3.30
C ARG A 294 -17.58 -21.91 -2.62
N PHE A 295 -18.22 -22.85 -1.93
CA PHE A 295 -17.54 -23.84 -1.07
C PHE A 295 -16.60 -24.77 -1.84
N ASP A 296 -16.94 -25.12 -3.09
CA ASP A 296 -16.10 -25.92 -3.98
C ASP A 296 -14.72 -25.26 -4.19
N ARG A 297 -14.71 -23.96 -4.50
CA ARG A 297 -13.47 -23.19 -4.72
C ARG A 297 -12.73 -22.92 -3.42
N GLY A 298 -13.46 -22.62 -2.34
CA GLY A 298 -12.89 -22.51 -0.99
C GLY A 298 -12.17 -23.78 -0.55
N MET A 299 -12.74 -24.95 -0.81
CA MET A 299 -12.13 -26.25 -0.54
C MET A 299 -10.89 -26.52 -1.40
N GLU A 300 -10.93 -26.18 -2.69
CA GLU A 300 -9.78 -26.30 -3.58
C GLU A 300 -8.57 -25.48 -3.08
N MET A 301 -8.79 -24.21 -2.73
CA MET A 301 -7.73 -23.34 -2.19
C MET A 301 -7.27 -23.78 -0.80
N SER A 302 -8.19 -24.31 0.01
CA SER A 302 -7.85 -24.87 1.32
C SER A 302 -6.91 -26.07 1.21
N ARG A 303 -7.17 -26.98 0.27
CA ARG A 303 -6.30 -28.13 -0.01
C ARG A 303 -4.93 -27.69 -0.53
N LEU A 304 -4.93 -26.77 -1.49
CA LEU A 304 -3.71 -26.21 -2.05
C LEU A 304 -2.79 -25.64 -0.96
N LEU A 305 -3.34 -24.87 -0.02
CA LEU A 305 -2.57 -24.29 1.08
C LEU A 305 -2.20 -25.30 2.16
N GLY A 306 -3.17 -26.10 2.60
CA GLY A 306 -2.96 -27.06 3.69
C GLY A 306 -1.90 -28.10 3.33
N ASP A 307 -1.97 -28.64 2.12
CA ASP A 307 -1.01 -29.66 1.65
C ASP A 307 0.39 -29.05 1.48
N ASN A 308 0.49 -27.86 0.88
CA ASN A 308 1.76 -27.17 0.68
C ASN A 308 2.44 -26.80 2.01
N TYR A 309 1.70 -26.26 2.98
CA TYR A 309 2.27 -25.92 4.28
C TYR A 309 2.57 -27.14 5.16
N LEU A 310 1.82 -28.24 5.02
CA LEU A 310 2.17 -29.51 5.65
C LEU A 310 3.46 -30.08 5.06
N GLU A 311 3.65 -29.99 3.74
CA GLU A 311 4.89 -30.40 3.08
C GLU A 311 6.09 -29.57 3.56
N PHE A 312 5.93 -28.26 3.73
CA PHE A 312 6.97 -27.43 4.35
C PHE A 312 7.31 -27.89 5.77
N LEU A 313 6.31 -28.20 6.61
CA LEU A 313 6.57 -28.74 7.96
C LEU A 313 7.29 -30.10 7.92
N ARG A 314 6.94 -30.99 6.99
CA ARG A 314 7.66 -32.25 6.75
C ARG A 314 9.11 -31.99 6.35
N TYR A 315 9.34 -31.05 5.42
CA TYR A 315 10.67 -30.67 4.98
C TYR A 315 11.49 -30.09 6.14
N TYR A 316 10.95 -29.13 6.89
CA TYR A 316 11.64 -28.56 8.05
C TYR A 316 11.96 -29.61 9.11
N ASN A 317 11.14 -30.65 9.28
CA ASN A 317 11.43 -31.74 10.20
C ASN A 317 12.51 -32.71 9.66
N SER A 318 12.79 -32.67 8.36
CA SER A 318 13.84 -33.49 7.71
C SER A 318 15.22 -32.84 7.70
N ILE A 319 15.32 -31.52 7.90
CA ILE A 319 16.60 -30.81 7.88
C ILE A 319 17.41 -31.08 9.16
N ASP A 320 18.73 -30.93 9.07
CA ASP A 320 19.63 -30.99 10.23
C ASP A 320 19.22 -29.92 11.26
N ARG A 321 19.10 -30.33 12.53
CA ARG A 321 18.65 -29.48 13.64
C ARG A 321 19.41 -28.17 13.76
N LYS A 322 20.68 -28.12 13.34
CA LYS A 322 21.47 -26.88 13.35
C LYS A 322 20.87 -25.77 12.48
N TYR A 323 20.02 -26.11 11.50
CA TYR A 323 19.33 -25.16 10.64
C TYR A 323 17.93 -24.78 11.12
N SER A 324 17.35 -25.50 12.10
CA SER A 324 15.96 -25.27 12.54
C SER A 324 15.72 -23.84 13.03
N SER A 325 16.70 -23.23 13.70
CA SER A 325 16.58 -21.84 14.16
C SER A 325 16.43 -20.83 13.01
N SER A 326 16.99 -21.12 11.83
CA SER A 326 16.91 -20.24 10.66
C SER A 326 15.53 -20.24 9.97
N VAL A 327 14.72 -21.26 10.23
CA VAL A 327 13.37 -21.44 9.64
C VAL A 327 12.25 -21.34 10.66
N ASN A 328 12.54 -20.91 11.91
CA ASN A 328 11.53 -20.79 12.97
C ASN A 328 10.32 -19.92 12.56
N ARG A 329 10.57 -18.84 11.83
CA ARG A 329 9.50 -17.98 11.32
C ARG A 329 8.59 -18.74 10.36
N ASP A 330 9.17 -19.53 9.47
CA ASP A 330 8.46 -20.26 8.43
C ASP A 330 7.70 -21.47 9.02
N ILE A 331 8.27 -22.13 10.05
CA ILE A 331 7.59 -23.16 10.86
C ILE A 331 6.34 -22.57 11.54
N ASN A 332 6.49 -21.43 12.21
CA ASN A 332 5.37 -20.76 12.89
C ASN A 332 4.29 -20.31 11.88
N GLN A 333 4.69 -19.79 10.72
CA GLN A 333 3.75 -19.41 9.67
C GLN A 333 3.01 -20.63 9.12
N ALA A 334 3.71 -21.71 8.80
CA ALA A 334 3.10 -22.91 8.24
C ALA A 334 2.04 -23.50 9.18
N TYR A 335 2.36 -23.62 10.46
CA TYR A 335 1.42 -24.09 11.46
C TYR A 335 0.22 -23.13 11.63
N ALA A 336 0.47 -21.82 11.68
CA ALA A 336 -0.59 -20.81 11.80
C ALA A 336 -1.55 -20.81 10.60
N VAL A 337 -1.04 -21.02 9.38
CA VAL A 337 -1.88 -21.15 8.17
C VAL A 337 -2.84 -22.32 8.30
N ILE A 338 -2.33 -23.50 8.69
CA ILE A 338 -3.16 -24.72 8.86
C ILE A 338 -4.22 -24.51 9.97
N GLN A 339 -3.85 -23.85 11.08
CA GLN A 339 -4.80 -23.47 12.12
C GLN A 339 -5.88 -22.51 11.61
N GLN A 340 -5.49 -21.55 10.77
CA GLN A 340 -6.44 -20.59 10.20
C GLN A 340 -7.41 -21.26 9.23
N LEU A 341 -6.95 -22.21 8.41
CA LEU A 341 -7.81 -23.02 7.55
C LEU A 341 -8.86 -23.78 8.38
N LYS A 342 -8.49 -24.36 9.52
CA LYS A 342 -9.45 -24.98 10.45
C LYS A 342 -10.48 -23.97 10.98
N ASN A 343 -10.05 -22.75 11.32
CA ASN A 343 -10.96 -21.71 11.78
C ASN A 343 -11.95 -21.28 10.69
N ILE A 344 -11.49 -21.16 9.44
CA ILE A 344 -12.35 -20.88 8.28
C ILE A 344 -13.41 -21.97 8.14
N GLY A 345 -13.01 -23.25 8.09
CA GLY A 345 -13.94 -24.37 8.01
C GLY A 345 -15.03 -24.39 9.09
N ARG A 346 -14.64 -24.09 10.34
CA ARG A 346 -15.58 -24.00 11.47
C ARG A 346 -16.56 -22.84 11.35
N LYS A 347 -16.12 -21.68 10.86
CA LYS A 347 -17.00 -20.52 10.67
C LYS A 347 -17.98 -20.74 9.52
N SER A 348 -17.54 -21.40 8.47
CA SER A 348 -18.32 -21.60 7.24
C SER A 348 -19.28 -22.79 7.31
N ASN A 349 -19.23 -23.60 8.37
CA ASN A 349 -20.05 -24.81 8.57
C ASN A 349 -19.97 -25.80 7.38
N VAL A 350 -18.75 -26.04 6.88
CA VAL A 350 -18.50 -27.00 5.79
C VAL A 350 -17.90 -28.27 6.36
N ASP A 351 -18.70 -29.33 6.44
CA ASP A 351 -18.29 -30.63 7.03
C ASP A 351 -17.07 -31.23 6.31
N GLU A 352 -17.03 -31.15 4.98
CA GLU A 352 -15.89 -31.60 4.15
C GLU A 352 -14.57 -30.96 4.58
N MET A 353 -14.61 -29.71 5.06
CA MET A 353 -13.43 -29.00 5.51
C MET A 353 -12.88 -29.62 6.80
N ALA A 354 -13.75 -30.05 7.72
CA ALA A 354 -13.32 -30.72 8.95
C ALA A 354 -12.67 -32.08 8.64
N GLU A 355 -13.29 -32.88 7.76
CA GLU A 355 -12.76 -34.17 7.33
C GLU A 355 -11.37 -34.06 6.70
N TYR A 356 -11.11 -32.98 5.96
CA TYR A 356 -9.80 -32.69 5.37
C TYR A 356 -8.80 -32.13 6.40
N ILE A 357 -9.16 -31.06 7.11
CA ILE A 357 -8.18 -30.25 7.85
C ILE A 357 -7.80 -30.85 9.21
N ASP A 358 -8.66 -31.66 9.83
CA ASP A 358 -8.36 -32.27 11.12
C ASP A 358 -7.17 -33.24 11.08
N PRO A 359 -7.08 -34.22 10.14
CA PRO A 359 -5.89 -35.06 10.03
C PRO A 359 -4.64 -34.26 9.63
N VAL A 360 -4.78 -33.27 8.75
CA VAL A 360 -3.67 -32.38 8.35
C VAL A 360 -3.12 -31.61 9.55
N LEU A 361 -3.99 -31.04 10.38
CA LEU A 361 -3.59 -30.32 11.59
C LEU A 361 -2.94 -31.24 12.62
N GLN A 362 -3.45 -32.47 12.80
CA GLN A 362 -2.86 -33.43 13.73
C GLN A 362 -1.41 -33.78 13.33
N GLU A 363 -1.16 -33.99 12.03
CA GLU A 363 0.19 -34.24 11.53
C GLU A 363 1.07 -33.00 11.66
N ALA A 364 0.55 -31.82 11.30
CA ALA A 364 1.24 -30.54 11.44
C ALA A 364 1.64 -30.25 12.89
N GLU A 365 0.76 -30.51 13.87
CA GLU A 365 1.04 -30.34 15.29
C GLU A 365 2.17 -31.27 15.75
N THR A 366 2.21 -32.50 15.25
CA THR A 366 3.30 -33.44 15.54
C THR A 366 4.65 -32.89 15.06
N TYR A 367 4.73 -32.39 13.82
CA TYR A 367 5.96 -31.77 13.30
C TYR A 367 6.33 -30.50 14.03
N TYR A 368 5.36 -29.62 14.29
CA TYR A 368 5.58 -28.36 15.00
C TYR A 368 6.14 -28.59 16.40
N GLN A 369 5.58 -29.53 17.17
CA GLN A 369 6.07 -29.88 18.51
C GLN A 369 7.49 -30.46 18.48
N ASN A 370 7.83 -31.29 17.49
CA ASN A 370 9.19 -31.83 17.35
C ASN A 370 10.22 -30.72 17.06
N LEU A 371 9.85 -29.75 16.23
CA LEU A 371 10.70 -28.64 15.81
C LEU A 371 10.90 -27.60 16.93
N VAL A 372 9.82 -27.19 17.57
CA VAL A 372 9.84 -26.14 18.61
C VAL A 372 10.24 -26.70 19.98
N GLY A 373 9.78 -27.90 20.34
CA GLY A 373 10.12 -28.57 21.59
C GLY A 373 11.57 -29.05 21.63
N GLY A 374 12.14 -29.44 20.48
CA GLY A 374 13.57 -29.77 20.36
C GLY A 374 14.50 -28.57 20.56
N ALA A 375 14.07 -27.36 20.20
CA ALA A 375 14.84 -26.13 20.35
C ALA A 375 14.96 -25.65 21.81
N GLN A 376 13.99 -25.99 22.67
CA GLN A 376 14.01 -25.64 24.10
C GLN A 376 14.96 -26.51 24.94
N LEU A 377 15.35 -27.69 24.44
CA LEU A 377 16.27 -28.62 25.14
C LEU A 377 17.76 -28.35 24.83
N GLN A 378 18.07 -27.39 23.95
CA GLN A 378 19.43 -27.04 23.54
C GLN A 378 19.88 -25.62 23.95
N ASN A 379 18.98 -24.84 24.55
CA ASN A 379 19.33 -23.63 25.31
C ASN A 379 19.35 -23.95 26.80
#